data_AF-A0A919NQ17-F1
#
_entry.id   AF-A0A919NQ17-F1
#
_cell.length_a   1.000
_cell.length_b   1.000
_cell.length_c   1.000
_cell.angle_alpha   90.00
_cell.angle_beta   90.00
_cell.angle_gamma   90.00
#
_symmetry.space_group_name_H-M   'P 1'
#
loop_
_entity.id
_entity.type
_entity.pdbx_description
1 polymer ?
#
loop_
_entity_poly.entity_id
_entity_poly.type
_entity_poly.pdbx_seq_one_letter_code
_entity_poly.pdbx_strand_id
1 'polypeptide(L)' 'MEIAAAVAWFGALGLVVAGLVVVALKVVQPEEVPGYVRVRIRWWTAHNPAFMVGSAVLGAVGLVGLVVF' A
#
# COMPACT_ATOMS: atom_id res chain seq x y z
N MET A 1 -10.62 13.24 -19.00
CA MET A 1 -9.14 13.21 -18.93
C MET A 1 -8.64 13.58 -17.53
N GLU A 2 -9.04 14.73 -16.96
CA GLU A 2 -8.54 15.19 -15.65
C GLU A 2 -8.85 14.24 -14.48
N ILE A 3 -10.07 13.68 -14.41
CA ILE A 3 -10.45 12.73 -13.34
C ILE A 3 -9.61 11.45 -13.41
N ALA A 4 -9.34 10.93 -14.61
CA ALA A 4 -8.53 9.73 -14.80
C ALA A 4 -7.07 9.96 -14.36
N ALA A 5 -6.50 11.12 -14.71
CA ALA A 5 -5.17 11.52 -14.26
C ALA A 5 -5.10 11.69 -12.73
N ALA A 6 -6.10 12.32 -12.13
CA ALA A 6 -6.18 12.46 -10.67
C ALA A 6 -6.27 11.10 -9.97
N VAL A 7 -7.10 10.18 -10.47
CA VAL A 7 -7.24 8.82 -9.93
C VAL A 7 -5.93 8.03 -10.05
N ALA A 8 -5.23 8.14 -11.18
CA ALA A 8 -3.91 7.53 -11.34
C ALA A 8 -2.89 8.07 -10.33
N TRP A 9 -2.92 9.38 -10.07
CA TRP A 9 -2.06 10.03 -9.08
C TRP A 9 -2.37 9.63 -7.64
N PHE A 10 -3.65 9.51 -7.28
CA PHE A 10 -4.07 8.95 -6.01
C PHE A 10 -3.62 7.49 -5.85
N GLY A 11 -3.70 6.68 -6.92
CA GLY A 11 -3.20 5.31 -6.93
C GLY A 11 -1.69 5.22 -6.69
N ALA A 12 -0.91 6.06 -7.39
CA ALA A 12 0.54 6.14 -7.21
C ALA A 12 0.92 6.57 -5.78
N LEU A 13 0.24 7.58 -5.23
CA LEU A 13 0.45 8.02 -3.85
C LEU A 13 0.10 6.91 -2.85
N GLY A 14 -0.99 6.17 -3.09
CA GLY A 14 -1.38 5.01 -2.29
C GLY A 14 -0.29 3.92 -2.26
N LEU A 15 0.34 3.63 -3.41
CA LEU A 15 1.46 2.69 -3.50
C LEU A 15 2.69 3.16 -2.71
N VAL A 16 3.03 4.45 -2.80
CA VAL A 16 4.15 5.03 -2.03
C VAL A 16 3.89 4.91 -0.53
N VAL A 17 2.69 5.28 -0.08
CA VAL A 17 2.29 5.20 1.34
C VAL A 17 2.31 3.74 1.82
N ALA A 18 1.79 2.80 1.02
CA ALA A 18 1.82 1.38 1.37
C ALA A 18 3.26 0.86 1.51
N GLY A 19 4.17 1.26 0.61
CA GLY A 19 5.59 0.92 0.69
C GLY A 19 6.24 1.46 1.97
N LEU A 20 5.98 2.72 2.32
CA LEU A 20 6.46 3.33 3.57
C LEU A 20 5.93 2.59 4.80
N VAL A 21 4.65 2.19 4.79
CA VAL A 21 4.05 1.41 5.89
C VAL A 21 4.73 0.04 6.02
N VAL A 22 5.01 -0.66 4.93
CA VAL A 22 5.73 -1.94 4.97
C VAL A 22 7.13 -1.79 5.55
N VAL A 23 7.85 -0.73 5.15
CA VAL A 23 9.18 -0.45 5.71
C VAL A 23 9.08 -0.11 7.20
N ALA A 24 8.15 0.75 7.60
CA ALA A 24 7.95 1.11 8.99
C ALA A 24 7.65 -0.12 9.86
N LEU A 25 6.80 -1.05 9.37
CA LEU A 25 6.48 -2.30 10.08
C LEU A 25 7.68 -3.25 10.23
N LYS A 26 8.69 -3.14 9.36
CA LYS A 26 9.93 -3.92 9.47
C LYS A 26 10.95 -3.29 10.41
N VAL A 27 10.91 -1.96 10.57
CA VAL A 27 11.85 -1.21 11.41
C VAL A 27 11.37 -1.13 12.86
N VAL A 28 10.06 -0.98 13.08
CA VAL A 28 9.50 -0.83 14.43
C VAL A 28 9.55 -2.15 15.19
N GLN A 29 10.26 -2.15 16.32
CA GLN A 29 10.27 -3.28 17.26
C GLN A 29 8.95 -3.33 18.03
N PRO A 30 8.20 -4.46 18.00
CA PRO A 30 6.93 -4.58 18.69
C PRO A 30 7.01 -4.36 20.21
N GLU A 31 8.20 -4.54 20.80
CA GLU A 31 8.44 -4.35 22.23
C GLU A 31 8.42 -2.86 22.64
N GLU A 32 8.78 -1.95 21.73
CA GLU A 32 8.95 -0.51 21.98
C GLU A 32 7.62 0.28 21.94
N VAL A 33 6.54 -0.35 21.48
CA VAL A 33 5.23 0.30 21.30
C VAL A 33 4.18 -0.14 22.33
N PRO A 34 3.21 0.73 22.67
CA PRO A 34 2.10 0.39 23.56
C PRO A 34 1.33 -0.86 23.09
N GLY A 35 0.85 -1.68 24.03
CA GLY A 35 0.21 -2.96 23.74
C GLY A 35 -0.97 -2.89 22.76
N TYR A 36 -1.77 -1.82 22.81
CA TYR A 36 -2.89 -1.61 21.88
C TYR A 36 -2.43 -1.41 20.42
N VAL A 37 -1.22 -0.92 20.20
CA VAL A 37 -0.61 -0.73 18.86
C VAL A 37 -0.06 -2.05 18.31
N ARG A 38 0.44 -2.95 19.19
CA ARG A 38 1.04 -4.23 18.79
C ARG A 38 0.09 -5.12 18.01
N VAL A 39 -1.20 -5.13 18.39
CA VAL A 39 -2.22 -5.92 17.67
C VAL A 39 -2.36 -5.43 16.24
N ARG A 40 -2.40 -4.10 16.03
CA ARG A 40 -2.42 -3.52 14.69
C ARG A 40 -1.14 -3.83 13.91
N ILE A 41 0.03 -3.66 14.51
CA ILE A 41 1.30 -3.98 13.85
C ILE A 41 1.32 -5.44 13.40
N ARG A 42 0.98 -6.39 14.28
CA ARG A 42 0.94 -7.82 13.92
C ARG A 42 -0.03 -8.10 12.77
N TRP A 43 -1.23 -7.54 12.83
CA TRP A 43 -2.22 -7.70 11.76
C TRP A 43 -1.68 -7.15 10.44
N TRP A 44 -1.15 -5.93 10.46
CA TRP A 44 -0.62 -5.29 9.26
C TRP A 44 0.63 -5.99 8.73
N THR A 45 1.55 -6.46 9.57
CA THR A 45 2.73 -7.22 9.13
C THR A 45 2.33 -8.52 8.41
N ALA A 46 1.26 -9.18 8.85
CA ALA A 46 0.77 -10.40 8.22
C ALA A 46 0.04 -10.15 6.89
N HIS A 47 -0.70 -9.04 6.77
CA HIS A 47 -1.62 -8.82 5.64
C HIS A 47 -1.17 -7.77 4.62
N ASN A 48 -0.32 -6.79 4.99
CA ASN A 48 0.17 -5.77 4.07
C ASN A 48 0.85 -6.34 2.80
N PRO A 49 1.64 -7.44 2.85
CA PRO A 49 2.26 -7.96 1.65
C PRO A 49 1.24 -8.35 0.58
N ALA A 50 0.14 -9.01 0.99
CA ALA A 50 -0.92 -9.41 0.08
C ALA A 50 -1.69 -8.19 -0.46
N PHE A 51 -2.01 -7.22 0.40
CA PHE A 51 -2.67 -5.98 -0.02
C PHE A 51 -1.80 -5.17 -0.98
N MET A 52 -0.49 -5.05 -0.71
CA MET A 52 0.45 -4.32 -1.55
C MET A 52 0.58 -4.98 -2.94
N VAL A 53 0.71 -6.30 -2.99
CA VAL A 53 0.75 -7.05 -4.26
C VAL A 53 -0.56 -6.88 -5.02
N GLY A 54 -1.71 -7.01 -4.34
CA GLY A 54 -3.02 -6.81 -4.96
C GLY A 54 -3.19 -5.39 -5.54
N SER A 55 -2.81 -4.37 -4.78
CA SER A 55 -2.84 -2.97 -5.24
C SER A 55 -1.89 -2.73 -6.41
N ALA A 56 -0.70 -3.32 -6.40
CA ALA A 56 0.25 -3.21 -7.51
C ALA A 56 -0.26 -3.87 -8.79
N VAL A 57 -0.86 -5.07 -8.68
CA VAL A 57 -1.48 -5.76 -9.82
C VAL A 57 -2.63 -4.95 -10.40
N LEU A 58 -3.55 -4.47 -9.55
CA LEU A 58 -4.66 -3.63 -10.00
C LEU A 58 -4.18 -2.33 -10.66
N GLY A 59 -3.15 -1.70 -10.10
CA GLY A 59 -2.53 -0.51 -10.70
C GLY A 59 -1.91 -0.80 -12.08
N ALA A 60 -1.19 -1.90 -12.22
CA ALA A 60 -0.58 -2.32 -13.49
C ALA A 60 -1.66 -2.63 -14.56
N VAL A 61 -2.71 -3.37 -14.19
CA VAL A 61 -3.83 -3.66 -15.09
C VAL A 61 -4.53 -2.36 -15.53
N GLY A 62 -4.77 -1.43 -14.61
CA GLY A 62 -5.36 -0.13 -14.92
C GLY A 62 -4.50 0.71 -15.87
N LEU A 63 -3.18 0.75 -15.65
CA LEU A 63 -2.24 1.46 -16.53
C LEU A 63 -2.18 0.83 -17.93
N VAL A 64 -2.08 -0.49 -18.02
CA VAL A 64 -2.11 -1.20 -19.33
C VAL A 64 -3.42 -0.93 -20.04
N GLY A 65 -4.55 -0.97 -19.32
CA GLY A 65 -5.86 -0.62 -19.88
C GLY A 65 -5.90 0.78 -20.50
N LEU A 66 -5.34 1.79 -19.81
CA LEU A 66 -5.28 3.17 -20.31
C LEU A 66 -4.34 3.36 -21.52
N VAL A 67 -3.35 2.50 -21.71
CA VAL A 67 -2.41 2.57 -22.84
C VAL A 67 -2.97 1.83 -24.06
N VAL A 68 -3.71 0.74 -23.84
CA VAL A 68 -4.23 -0.14 -24.90
C VAL A 68 -5.57 0.34 -25.45
N PHE A 69 -6.41 0.96 -24.62
CA PHE A 69 -7.76 1.42 -24.97
C PHE A 69 -7.88 2.94 -24.83
#